data_AF-A0A916TPY9-F1
#
_entry.id   AF-A0A916TPY9-F1
#
_cell.length_a   1.000
_cell.length_b   1.000
_cell.length_c   1.000
_cell.angle_alpha   90.00
_cell.angle_beta   90.00
_cell.angle_gamma   90.00
#
_symmetry.space_group_name_H-M   'P 1'
#
loop_
_entity.id
_entity.type
_entity.pdbx_description
1 polymer ?
#
loop_
_entity_poly.entity_id
_entity_poly.type
_entity_poly.pdbx_seq_one_letter_code
_entity_poly.pdbx_strand_id
1 'polypeptide(L)'
;MSHSIKSYLVDNCGLWLDRRGAAGFLGKPALFLDRDGVIVEETHYLGRAEDVSMIPTAGSCVRRANLEGIPVVVVTNQAGIGRGYYDWAGFAAVQTRIDEHLEGECARLDMILACAYHSDGKPPFDKNDHPWRKPRDGMIQAAQSELGVDLEKSLIIGDKISDLKSGEAAGIGFGVLVRTGHGAEEEPRFDPDHFGIMKTGIADDIEAAYQAALSAGWLQHFTTNCGASTGYPPRVQVD
;
A
#
# COMPACT_ATOMS: atom_id res chain seq x y z
N MET A 1 -5.03 8.86 -22.83
CA MET A 1 -6.21 9.33 -22.08
C MET A 1 -5.70 9.86 -20.75
N SER A 2 -6.00 11.11 -20.41
CA SER A 2 -5.55 11.73 -19.16
C SER A 2 -6.23 11.01 -17.99
N HIS A 3 -5.48 10.22 -17.23
CA HIS A 3 -5.96 9.69 -15.95
C HIS A 3 -6.05 10.90 -15.02
N SER A 4 -7.25 11.25 -14.56
CA SER A 4 -7.43 12.35 -13.60
C SER A 4 -6.75 11.95 -12.29
N ILE A 5 -5.55 12.47 -12.04
CA ILE A 5 -4.88 12.37 -10.75
C ILE A 5 -5.53 13.40 -9.82
N LYS A 6 -5.94 12.98 -8.63
CA LYS A 6 -6.41 13.87 -7.57
C LYS A 6 -5.50 13.71 -6.37
N SER A 7 -4.49 14.58 -6.29
CA SER A 7 -3.60 14.67 -5.14
C SER A 7 -3.91 15.95 -4.35
N TYR A 8 -4.20 15.83 -3.06
CA TYR A 8 -4.47 16.97 -2.18
C TYR A 8 -4.27 16.61 -0.71
N LEU A 9 -4.16 17.64 0.13
CA LEU A 9 -4.17 17.48 1.58
C LEU A 9 -5.63 17.46 2.07
N VAL A 10 -6.08 16.34 2.63
CA VAL A 10 -7.47 16.11 3.03
C VAL A 10 -7.92 17.10 4.10
N ASP A 11 -7.03 17.42 5.02
CA ASP A 11 -7.24 18.34 6.14
C ASP A 11 -6.54 19.70 5.92
N ASN A 12 -6.03 19.95 4.71
CA ASN A 12 -5.14 21.08 4.38
C ASN A 12 -3.87 21.16 5.25
N CYS A 13 -3.43 20.05 5.86
CA CYS A 13 -2.33 20.03 6.82
C CYS A 13 -1.47 18.75 6.74
N GLY A 14 -1.88 17.68 7.42
CA GLY A 14 -1.05 16.52 7.71
C GLY A 14 -1.46 15.23 7.00
N LEU A 15 -2.54 15.26 6.23
CA LEU A 15 -3.08 14.06 5.57
C LEU A 15 -3.02 14.20 4.06
N TRP A 16 -2.19 13.39 3.43
CA TRP A 16 -2.09 13.33 1.97
C TRP A 16 -2.98 12.23 1.42
N LEU A 17 -3.71 12.55 0.36
CA LEU A 17 -4.44 11.58 -0.44
C LEU A 17 -4.14 11.85 -1.91
N ASP A 18 -3.64 10.82 -2.60
CA ASP A 18 -3.44 10.80 -4.04
C ASP A 18 -4.18 9.61 -4.65
N ARG A 19 -5.31 9.89 -5.31
CA ARG A 19 -6.09 8.88 -6.04
C ARG A 19 -5.73 8.92 -7.51
N ARG A 20 -5.43 7.75 -8.08
CA ARG A 20 -4.98 7.59 -9.45
C ARG A 20 -5.99 6.78 -10.25
N GLY A 21 -6.35 7.31 -11.42
CA GLY A 21 -7.31 6.67 -12.31
C GLY A 21 -8.78 6.86 -11.90
N ALA A 22 -9.67 6.55 -12.84
CA ALA A 22 -11.11 6.77 -12.70
C ALA A 22 -11.89 5.51 -12.31
N ALA A 23 -11.23 4.35 -12.23
CA ALA A 23 -11.89 3.09 -11.94
C ALA A 23 -12.31 2.99 -10.47
N GLY A 24 -13.50 2.43 -10.23
CA GLY A 24 -13.88 1.88 -8.93
C GLY A 24 -13.51 0.40 -8.88
N PHE A 25 -13.18 -0.09 -7.70
CA PHE A 25 -12.79 -1.48 -7.43
C PHE A 25 -13.81 -2.17 -6.52
N LEU A 26 -15.09 -1.89 -6.76
CA LEU A 26 -16.19 -2.33 -5.89
C LEU A 26 -16.17 -3.86 -5.70
N GLY A 27 -16.04 -4.29 -4.45
CA GLY A 27 -16.03 -5.70 -4.06
C GLY A 27 -14.76 -6.47 -4.49
N LYS A 28 -13.74 -5.78 -5.01
CA LYS A 28 -12.42 -6.36 -5.32
C LYS A 28 -11.56 -6.40 -4.05
N PRO A 29 -10.70 -7.42 -3.87
CA PRO A 29 -9.62 -7.33 -2.90
C PRO A 29 -8.66 -6.19 -3.28
N ALA A 30 -7.92 -5.66 -2.32
CA ALA A 30 -6.82 -4.71 -2.56
C ALA A 30 -5.51 -5.21 -1.96
N LEU A 31 -4.40 -4.77 -2.54
CA LEU A 31 -3.06 -4.93 -1.98
C LEU A 31 -2.67 -3.62 -1.29
N PHE A 32 -2.69 -3.62 0.04
CA PHE A 32 -2.20 -2.52 0.87
C PHE A 32 -0.72 -2.71 1.16
N LEU A 33 0.08 -1.68 0.92
CA LEU A 33 1.53 -1.71 1.13
C LEU A 33 1.95 -0.55 2.04
N ASP A 34 2.88 -0.80 2.96
CA ASP A 34 3.75 0.30 3.40
C ASP A 34 4.67 0.74 2.25
N ARG A 35 5.30 1.90 2.40
CA ARG A 35 6.24 2.45 1.42
C ARG A 35 7.67 2.08 1.78
N ASP A 36 8.16 2.64 2.88
CA ASP A 36 9.53 2.50 3.35
C ASP A 36 9.71 1.11 3.97
N GLY A 37 10.76 0.38 3.59
CA GLY A 37 10.98 -1.00 3.98
C GLY A 37 10.18 -2.04 3.17
N VAL A 38 9.29 -1.63 2.26
CA VAL A 38 8.43 -2.55 1.48
C VAL A 38 8.52 -2.30 -0.03
N ILE A 39 8.32 -1.05 -0.48
CA ILE A 39 8.47 -0.64 -1.89
C ILE A 39 9.87 -0.07 -2.13
N VAL A 40 10.33 0.76 -1.21
CA VAL A 40 11.68 1.36 -1.20
C VAL A 40 12.42 0.92 0.05
N GLU A 41 13.74 0.95 -0.01
CA GLU A 41 14.59 0.72 1.16
C GLU A 41 14.26 1.73 2.27
N GLU A 42 14.16 1.25 3.51
CA GLU A 42 13.99 2.13 4.67
C GLU A 42 15.28 2.92 4.87
N THR A 43 15.16 4.23 4.68
CA THR A 43 16.20 5.19 5.03
C THR A 43 15.57 6.19 5.97
N HIS A 44 16.18 6.40 7.14
CA HIS A 44 15.65 7.30 8.16
C HIS A 44 15.25 8.65 7.56
N TYR A 45 13.94 8.85 7.37
CA TYR A 45 13.32 10.05 6.79
C TYR A 45 13.65 10.32 5.32
N LEU A 46 13.33 9.37 4.43
CA LEU A 46 13.40 9.54 2.97
C LEU A 46 12.57 10.74 2.47
N GLY A 47 13.24 11.86 2.23
CA GLY A 47 12.65 13.13 1.81
C GLY A 47 13.23 13.71 0.50
N ARG A 48 14.16 13.01 -0.15
CA ARG A 48 14.83 13.44 -1.39
C ARG A 48 14.70 12.38 -2.46
N ALA A 49 14.35 12.80 -3.67
CA ALA A 49 14.14 11.89 -4.81
C ALA A 49 15.41 11.12 -5.19
N GLU A 50 16.59 11.73 -5.02
CA GLU A 50 17.87 11.09 -5.38
C GLU A 50 18.26 9.93 -4.45
N ASP A 51 17.68 9.89 -3.24
CA ASP A 51 17.97 8.86 -2.23
C ASP A 51 17.02 7.64 -2.35
N VAL A 52 16.11 7.66 -3.33
CA VAL A 52 15.19 6.55 -3.59
C VAL A 52 15.97 5.33 -4.09
N SER A 53 15.92 4.25 -3.31
CA SER A 53 16.36 2.92 -3.71
C SER A 53 15.17 1.97 -3.61
N MET A 54 14.80 1.33 -4.73
CA MET A 54 13.67 0.40 -4.77
C MET A 54 14.05 -0.93 -4.11
N ILE A 55 13.12 -1.56 -3.39
CA ILE A 55 13.22 -2.99 -3.06
C ILE A 55 13.19 -3.75 -4.41
N PRO A 56 14.18 -4.61 -4.72
CA PRO A 56 14.34 -5.17 -6.06
C PRO A 56 13.12 -5.91 -6.62
N THR A 57 12.29 -6.48 -5.75
CA THR A 57 11.11 -7.27 -6.13
C THR A 57 9.81 -6.44 -6.16
N ALA A 58 9.83 -5.19 -5.72
CA ALA A 58 8.62 -4.36 -5.57
C ALA A 58 7.90 -4.10 -6.88
N GLY A 59 8.59 -3.65 -7.93
CA GLY A 59 7.96 -3.38 -9.23
C GLY A 59 7.29 -4.61 -9.82
N SER A 60 7.97 -5.76 -9.76
CA SER A 60 7.43 -7.04 -10.23
C SER A 60 6.19 -7.50 -9.46
N CYS A 61 6.15 -7.30 -8.14
CA CYS A 61 5.01 -7.63 -7.29
C CYS A 61 3.81 -6.71 -7.57
N VAL A 62 4.04 -5.39 -7.63
CA VAL A 62 2.99 -4.41 -7.97
C VAL A 62 2.42 -4.70 -9.36
N ARG A 63 3.28 -4.99 -10.34
CA ARG A 63 2.86 -5.38 -11.70
C ARG A 63 1.97 -6.62 -11.68
N ARG A 64 2.31 -7.63 -10.87
CA ARG A 64 1.50 -8.86 -10.76
C ARG A 64 0.10 -8.55 -10.25
N ALA A 65 -0.01 -7.79 -9.15
CA ALA A 65 -1.30 -7.34 -8.64
C ALA A 65 -2.10 -6.57 -9.70
N ASN A 66 -1.44 -5.67 -10.45
CA ASN A 66 -2.09 -4.92 -11.53
C ASN A 66 -2.64 -5.82 -12.64
N LEU A 67 -1.93 -6.89 -13.03
CA LEU A 67 -2.35 -7.85 -14.04
C LEU A 67 -3.53 -8.72 -13.57
N GLU A 68 -3.62 -8.95 -12.27
CA GLU A 68 -4.74 -9.65 -11.62
C GLU A 68 -5.96 -8.74 -11.39
N GLY A 69 -5.85 -7.45 -11.76
CA GLY A 69 -6.90 -6.46 -11.57
C GLY A 69 -7.13 -6.08 -10.11
N ILE A 70 -6.11 -6.25 -9.27
CA ILE A 70 -6.10 -5.88 -7.86
C ILE A 70 -5.52 -4.47 -7.74
N PRO A 71 -6.26 -3.50 -7.13
CA PRO A 71 -5.73 -2.18 -6.86
C PRO A 71 -4.61 -2.25 -5.83
N VAL A 72 -3.53 -1.51 -6.09
CA VAL A 72 -2.40 -1.37 -5.17
C VAL A 72 -2.50 -0.01 -4.47
N VAL A 73 -2.58 -0.06 -3.14
CA VAL A 73 -2.79 1.10 -2.28
C VAL A 73 -1.62 1.24 -1.32
N VAL A 74 -0.96 2.40 -1.32
CA VAL A 74 0.10 2.71 -0.35
C VAL A 74 -0.51 3.41 0.86
N VAL A 75 -0.19 2.94 2.06
CA VAL A 75 -0.58 3.54 3.34
C VAL A 75 0.66 3.75 4.21
N THR A 76 1.17 4.99 4.26
CA THR A 76 2.49 5.27 4.84
C THR A 76 2.48 6.33 5.95
N ASN A 77 3.22 6.06 7.03
CA ASN A 77 3.45 7.02 8.11
C ASN A 77 4.64 7.93 7.74
N GLN A 78 4.42 9.22 7.52
CA GLN A 78 5.44 10.20 7.08
C GLN A 78 5.77 11.22 8.17
N ALA A 79 6.18 10.71 9.35
CA ALA A 79 6.48 11.53 10.52
C ALA A 79 7.62 12.55 10.30
N GLY A 80 8.47 12.34 9.29
CA GLY A 80 9.54 13.27 8.96
C GLY A 80 9.03 14.66 8.56
N ILE A 81 7.83 14.74 7.99
CA ILE A 81 7.16 16.01 7.69
C ILE A 81 6.78 16.72 9.00
N GLY A 82 6.13 16.01 9.92
CA GLY A 82 5.75 16.57 11.22
C GLY A 82 6.93 16.99 12.08
N ARG A 83 8.09 16.35 11.92
CA ARG A 83 9.35 16.69 12.63
C ARG A 83 10.14 17.81 11.94
N GLY A 84 9.82 18.13 10.68
CA GLY A 84 10.45 19.17 9.87
C GLY A 84 11.76 18.75 9.21
N TYR A 85 11.91 17.45 8.87
CA TYR A 85 13.06 16.95 8.11
C TYR A 85 12.89 17.17 6.59
N TYR A 86 11.66 17.10 6.10
CA TYR A 86 11.26 17.45 4.74
C TYR A 86 9.79 17.92 4.75
N ASP A 87 9.26 18.35 3.61
CA ASP A 87 7.88 18.82 3.49
C ASP A 87 7.09 17.98 2.46
N TRP A 88 5.84 18.36 2.20
CA TRP A 88 5.00 17.68 1.22
C TRP A 88 5.53 17.79 -0.22
N ALA A 89 6.32 18.82 -0.54
CA ALA A 89 6.96 18.92 -1.85
C ALA A 89 8.09 17.88 -1.98
N GLY A 90 8.89 17.69 -0.93
CA GLY A 90 9.88 16.61 -0.83
C GLY A 90 9.23 15.23 -0.94
N PHE A 91 8.12 15.01 -0.21
CA PHE A 91 7.33 13.77 -0.32
C PHE A 91 6.84 13.53 -1.76
N ALA A 92 6.29 14.55 -2.42
CA ALA A 92 5.80 14.44 -3.80
C ALA A 92 6.94 14.17 -4.81
N ALA A 93 8.13 14.73 -4.58
CA ALA A 93 9.31 14.46 -5.41
C ALA A 93 9.80 13.01 -5.25
N VAL A 94 9.84 12.50 -4.02
CA VAL A 94 10.12 11.09 -3.73
C VAL A 94 9.09 10.19 -4.40
N GLN A 95 7.80 10.50 -4.26
CA GLN A 95 6.72 9.70 -4.86
C GLN A 95 6.82 9.68 -6.39
N THR A 96 7.10 10.83 -7.02
CA THR A 96 7.34 10.90 -8.47
C THR A 96 8.47 9.95 -8.90
N ARG A 97 9.59 9.91 -8.14
CA ARG A 97 10.69 9.00 -8.47
C ARG A 97 10.32 7.53 -8.26
N ILE A 98 9.52 7.20 -7.25
CA ILE A 98 8.99 5.83 -7.08
C ILE A 98 8.14 5.46 -8.29
N ASP A 99 7.28 6.37 -8.74
CA ASP A 99 6.39 6.15 -9.89
C ASP A 99 7.19 5.92 -11.18
N GLU A 100 8.22 6.71 -11.44
CA GLU A 100 9.11 6.53 -12.60
C GLU A 100 9.74 5.12 -12.64
N HIS A 101 10.17 4.59 -11.49
CA HIS A 101 10.70 3.22 -11.42
C HIS A 101 9.62 2.17 -11.70
N LEU A 102 8.44 2.32 -11.07
CA LEU A 102 7.32 1.40 -11.26
C LEU A 102 6.84 1.40 -12.72
N GLU A 103 6.72 2.57 -13.34
CA GLU A 103 6.35 2.72 -14.75
C GLU A 103 7.34 2.02 -15.68
N GLY A 104 8.65 2.10 -15.38
CA GLY A 104 9.70 1.37 -16.09
C GLY A 104 9.49 -0.15 -16.09
N GLU A 105 8.82 -0.68 -15.06
CA GLU A 105 8.44 -2.09 -14.92
C GLU A 105 7.00 -2.38 -15.37
N CYS A 106 6.30 -1.42 -15.99
CA CYS A 106 4.88 -1.52 -16.34
C CYS A 106 3.97 -1.77 -15.11
N ALA A 107 4.40 -1.32 -13.94
CA ALA A 107 3.68 -1.35 -12.68
C ALA A 107 3.08 0.03 -12.38
N ARG A 108 2.00 0.07 -11.59
CA ARG A 108 1.37 1.32 -11.16
C ARG A 108 0.70 1.18 -9.80
N LEU A 109 0.64 2.29 -9.08
CA LEU A 109 -0.17 2.45 -7.87
C LEU A 109 -1.52 3.06 -8.22
N ASP A 110 -2.57 2.65 -7.52
CA ASP A 110 -3.93 3.14 -7.71
C ASP A 110 -4.30 4.22 -6.66
N MET A 111 -3.67 4.19 -5.49
CA MET A 111 -3.88 5.20 -4.46
C MET A 111 -2.70 5.29 -3.48
N ILE A 112 -2.39 6.49 -3.00
CA ILE A 112 -1.39 6.73 -1.94
C ILE A 112 -2.04 7.58 -0.85
N LEU A 113 -1.94 7.11 0.39
CA LEU A 113 -2.33 7.84 1.58
C LEU A 113 -1.12 7.97 2.50
N ALA A 114 -0.93 9.18 3.06
CA ALA A 114 0.15 9.42 4.01
C ALA A 114 -0.30 10.27 5.20
N CYS A 115 0.30 10.00 6.35
CA CYS A 115 0.03 10.71 7.60
C CYS A 115 1.31 11.35 8.16
N ALA A 116 1.35 12.68 8.27
CA ALA A 116 2.47 13.43 8.83
C ALA A 116 2.41 13.60 10.36
N TYR A 117 1.26 13.31 10.97
CA TYR A 117 1.04 13.49 12.40
C TYR A 117 1.89 12.53 13.25
N HIS A 118 2.44 13.04 14.35
CA HIS A 118 3.26 12.29 15.30
C HIS A 118 3.27 12.99 16.67
N SER A 119 3.37 12.24 17.78
CA SER A 119 3.47 12.80 19.14
C SER A 119 4.61 13.81 19.29
N ASP A 120 5.80 13.45 18.81
CA ASP A 120 7.00 14.29 18.79
C ASP A 120 7.08 15.24 17.58
N GLY A 121 5.96 15.45 16.88
CA GLY A 121 5.88 16.44 15.82
C GLY A 121 6.00 17.86 16.37
N LYS A 122 6.27 18.83 15.48
CA LYS A 122 6.14 20.26 15.79
C LYS A 122 4.73 20.72 15.42
N PRO A 123 4.12 21.67 16.14
CA PRO A 123 2.83 22.24 15.76
C PRO A 123 2.81 22.67 14.28
N PRO A 124 1.73 22.37 13.52
CA PRO A 124 0.47 21.74 13.96
C PRO A 124 0.46 20.19 13.96
N PHE A 125 1.58 19.53 13.74
CA PHE A 125 1.69 18.08 13.54
C PHE A 125 1.85 17.25 14.82
N ASP A 126 1.92 17.89 15.99
CA ASP A 126 2.10 17.34 17.33
C ASP A 126 0.83 16.64 17.86
N LYS A 127 0.31 15.68 17.08
CA LYS A 127 -0.88 14.91 17.42
C LYS A 127 -0.48 13.51 17.87
N ASN A 128 -0.82 13.18 19.11
CA ASN A 128 -0.73 11.82 19.59
C ASN A 128 -1.90 10.98 19.03
N ASP A 129 -1.63 9.72 18.69
CA ASP A 129 -2.66 8.73 18.34
C ASP A 129 -3.67 9.19 17.26
N HIS A 130 -3.17 9.90 16.24
CA HIS A 130 -4.04 10.41 15.17
C HIS A 130 -4.71 9.26 14.39
N PRO A 131 -6.01 9.33 14.03
CA PRO A 131 -6.73 8.21 13.38
C PRO A 131 -6.13 7.70 12.07
N TRP A 132 -5.39 8.52 11.34
CA TRP A 132 -4.68 8.11 10.11
C TRP A 132 -3.29 7.55 10.36
N ARG A 133 -2.73 7.67 11.57
CA ARG A 133 -1.37 7.19 11.87
C ARG A 133 -1.44 5.71 12.27
N LYS A 134 -0.78 4.83 11.51
CA LYS A 134 -0.65 3.41 11.89
C LYS A 134 -0.04 3.32 13.31
N PRO A 135 -0.61 2.52 14.23
CA PRO A 135 -1.49 1.36 14.00
C PRO A 135 -2.99 1.66 13.88
N ARG A 136 -3.43 2.92 13.82
CA ARG A 136 -4.83 3.24 13.47
C ARG A 136 -5.10 2.95 11.99
N ASP A 137 -6.36 2.75 11.65
CA ASP A 137 -6.84 2.24 10.37
C ASP A 137 -7.36 3.32 9.41
N GLY A 138 -7.30 4.60 9.79
CA GLY A 138 -7.96 5.69 9.06
C GLY A 138 -7.53 5.82 7.59
N MET A 139 -6.27 5.53 7.26
CA MET A 139 -5.81 5.49 5.86
C MET A 139 -6.46 4.36 5.06
N ILE A 140 -6.61 3.18 5.67
CA ILE A 140 -7.23 2.00 5.03
C ILE A 140 -8.73 2.23 4.85
N GLN A 141 -9.41 2.77 5.86
CA GLN A 141 -10.83 3.13 5.78
C GLN A 141 -11.09 4.21 4.70
N ALA A 142 -10.20 5.21 4.59
CA ALA A 142 -10.29 6.20 3.53
C ALA A 142 -10.14 5.56 2.13
N ALA A 143 -9.20 4.63 1.95
CA ALA A 143 -9.05 3.89 0.72
C ALA A 143 -10.28 3.02 0.38
N GLN A 144 -10.87 2.35 1.39
CA GLN A 144 -12.12 1.59 1.22
C GLN A 144 -13.25 2.50 0.74
N SER A 145 -13.44 3.66 1.37
CA SER A 145 -14.48 4.63 0.99
C SER A 145 -14.30 5.15 -0.44
N GLU A 146 -13.07 5.36 -0.87
CA GLU A 146 -12.78 5.87 -2.22
C GLU A 146 -12.91 4.77 -3.29
N LEU A 147 -12.37 3.58 -3.04
CA LEU A 147 -12.24 2.54 -4.06
C LEU A 147 -13.38 1.51 -4.03
N GLY A 148 -14.10 1.37 -2.92
CA GLY A 148 -15.13 0.36 -2.71
C GLY A 148 -14.58 -1.06 -2.53
N VAL A 149 -13.30 -1.19 -2.19
CA VAL A 149 -12.61 -2.49 -2.05
C VAL A 149 -13.16 -3.30 -0.88
N ASP A 150 -13.04 -4.62 -0.97
CA ASP A 150 -13.43 -5.57 0.05
C ASP A 150 -12.24 -5.85 0.98
N LEU A 151 -12.28 -5.28 2.19
CA LEU A 151 -11.19 -5.37 3.16
C LEU A 151 -10.98 -6.81 3.66
N GLU A 152 -12.05 -7.56 3.91
CA GLU A 152 -11.95 -8.95 4.38
C GLU A 152 -11.19 -9.82 3.37
N LYS A 153 -11.30 -9.49 2.08
CA LYS A 153 -10.54 -10.15 1.00
C LYS A 153 -9.21 -9.49 0.68
N SER A 154 -8.79 -8.44 1.36
CA SER A 154 -7.56 -7.70 1.05
C SER A 154 -6.33 -8.27 1.77
N LEU A 155 -5.14 -7.83 1.34
CA LEU A 155 -3.85 -8.13 1.97
C LEU A 155 -3.17 -6.83 2.37
N ILE A 156 -2.54 -6.82 3.54
CA ILE A 156 -1.58 -5.79 3.93
C ILE A 156 -0.16 -6.37 4.02
N ILE A 157 0.82 -5.67 3.46
CA ILE A 157 2.25 -5.99 3.59
C ILE A 157 2.95 -4.79 4.20
N GLY A 158 3.67 -5.01 5.30
CA GLY A 158 4.36 -3.98 6.07
C GLY A 158 5.67 -4.48 6.66
N ASP A 159 6.57 -3.58 7.03
CA ASP A 159 7.83 -3.91 7.71
C ASP A 159 7.72 -3.74 9.24
N LYS A 160 6.61 -3.21 9.74
CA LYS A 160 6.36 -3.02 11.18
C LYS A 160 5.10 -3.75 11.62
N ILE A 161 5.11 -4.22 12.87
CA ILE A 161 3.91 -4.77 13.53
C ILE A 161 2.74 -3.76 13.51
N SER A 162 3.04 -2.45 13.54
CA SER A 162 2.02 -1.40 13.44
C SER A 162 1.22 -1.43 12.13
N ASP A 163 1.80 -1.93 11.04
CA ASP A 163 1.14 -2.00 9.74
C ASP A 163 0.08 -3.08 9.77
N LEU A 164 0.45 -4.27 10.25
CA LEU A 164 -0.49 -5.38 10.41
C LEU A 164 -1.59 -5.01 11.42
N LYS A 165 -1.26 -4.31 12.51
CA LYS A 165 -2.28 -3.84 13.47
C LYS A 165 -3.26 -2.85 12.83
N SER A 166 -2.80 -2.01 11.91
CA SER A 166 -3.66 -1.13 11.12
C SER A 166 -4.60 -1.94 10.22
N GLY A 167 -4.07 -2.96 9.55
CA GLY A 167 -4.88 -3.88 8.73
C GLY A 167 -5.91 -4.66 9.54
N GLU A 168 -5.52 -5.24 10.67
CA GLU A 168 -6.43 -5.94 11.59
C GLU A 168 -7.56 -5.02 12.06
N ALA A 169 -7.23 -3.81 12.53
CA ALA A 169 -8.21 -2.83 12.98
C ALA A 169 -9.20 -2.44 11.86
N ALA A 170 -8.74 -2.43 10.61
CA ALA A 170 -9.57 -2.17 9.45
C ALA A 170 -10.44 -3.36 9.01
N GLY A 171 -10.16 -4.57 9.50
CA GLY A 171 -10.80 -5.80 9.06
C GLY A 171 -10.17 -6.43 7.80
N ILE A 172 -8.88 -6.19 7.56
CA ILE A 172 -8.13 -6.88 6.49
C ILE A 172 -7.97 -8.37 6.84
N GLY A 173 -8.23 -9.25 5.88
CA GLY A 173 -8.19 -10.70 6.11
C GLY A 173 -6.79 -11.33 6.13
N PHE A 174 -5.82 -10.71 5.47
CA PHE A 174 -4.45 -11.23 5.35
C PHE A 174 -3.41 -10.15 5.66
N GLY A 175 -2.38 -10.51 6.42
CA GLY A 175 -1.27 -9.61 6.74
C GLY A 175 0.08 -10.32 6.65
N VAL A 176 1.09 -9.69 6.05
CA VAL A 176 2.44 -10.27 6.03
C VAL A 176 3.46 -9.22 6.47
N LEU A 177 4.25 -9.58 7.48
CA LEU A 177 5.43 -8.82 7.89
C LEU A 177 6.60 -9.22 6.97
N VAL A 178 7.19 -8.26 6.26
CA VAL A 178 8.43 -8.50 5.50
C VAL A 178 9.64 -8.31 6.39
N ARG A 179 10.79 -8.94 6.08
CA ARG A 179 12.05 -8.77 6.82
C ARG A 179 12.89 -7.59 6.34
N THR A 180 12.59 -7.05 5.16
CA THR A 180 13.13 -5.76 4.69
C THR A 180 12.74 -4.62 5.64
N GLY A 181 13.46 -3.50 5.59
CA GLY A 181 13.25 -2.39 6.51
C GLY A 181 13.46 -2.77 7.97
N HIS A 182 12.49 -2.45 8.83
CA HIS A 182 12.50 -2.80 10.26
C HIS A 182 12.01 -4.21 10.57
N GLY A 183 11.59 -4.95 9.55
CA GLY A 183 11.00 -6.27 9.68
C GLY A 183 11.77 -7.26 10.53
N ALA A 184 13.07 -7.41 10.24
CA ALA A 184 13.95 -8.31 10.98
C ALA A 184 14.08 -7.94 12.47
N GLU A 185 13.94 -6.66 12.83
CA GLU A 185 13.96 -6.18 14.22
C GLU A 185 12.58 -6.35 14.91
N GLU A 186 11.51 -6.36 14.13
CA GLU A 186 10.13 -6.53 14.57
C GLU A 186 9.74 -8.01 14.74
N GLU A 187 10.29 -8.90 13.92
CA GLU A 187 10.00 -10.34 13.92
C GLU A 187 10.09 -11.01 15.30
N PRO A 188 11.08 -10.75 16.18
CA PRO A 188 11.12 -11.34 17.53
C PRO A 188 9.94 -10.95 18.43
N ARG A 189 9.24 -9.85 18.09
CA ARG A 189 8.06 -9.33 18.80
C ARG A 189 6.76 -9.70 18.10
N PHE A 190 6.84 -10.29 16.91
CA PHE A 190 5.69 -10.71 16.13
C PHE A 190 5.08 -11.97 16.75
N ASP A 191 3.79 -11.89 17.04
CA ASP A 191 3.00 -13.00 17.56
C ASP A 191 1.71 -13.08 16.74
N PRO A 192 1.51 -14.13 15.94
CA PRO A 192 0.33 -14.27 15.09
C PRO A 192 -0.97 -14.37 15.90
N ASP A 193 -0.92 -14.82 17.17
CA ASP A 193 -2.10 -14.96 18.01
C ASP A 193 -2.67 -13.59 18.46
N HIS A 194 -1.89 -12.51 18.29
CA HIS A 194 -2.33 -11.14 18.58
C HIS A 194 -3.12 -10.47 17.44
N PHE A 195 -3.37 -11.16 16.32
CA PHE A 195 -4.05 -10.59 15.15
C PHE A 195 -5.47 -11.15 14.90
N GLY A 196 -6.11 -11.66 15.95
CA GLY A 196 -7.52 -12.05 15.92
C GLY A 196 -7.84 -13.06 14.82
N ILE A 197 -8.66 -12.64 13.85
CA ILE A 197 -9.07 -13.48 12.71
C ILE A 197 -8.21 -13.27 11.46
N MET A 198 -7.34 -12.25 11.45
CA MET A 198 -6.49 -11.96 10.30
C MET A 198 -5.44 -13.06 10.17
N LYS A 199 -5.33 -13.65 8.98
CA LYS A 199 -4.29 -14.63 8.69
C LYS A 199 -2.97 -13.91 8.50
N THR A 200 -1.99 -14.21 9.34
CA THR A 200 -0.70 -13.54 9.28
C THR A 200 0.47 -14.44 8.93
N GLY A 201 1.52 -13.86 8.35
CA GLY A 201 2.78 -14.55 8.09
C GLY A 201 3.98 -13.60 8.12
N ILE A 202 5.18 -14.18 7.97
CA ILE A 202 6.44 -13.46 7.80
C ILE A 202 7.08 -13.92 6.48
N ALA A 203 7.67 -12.99 5.74
CA ALA A 203 8.39 -13.28 4.50
C ALA A 203 9.66 -12.42 4.37
N ASP A 204 10.57 -12.78 3.48
CA ASP A 204 11.84 -12.06 3.33
C ASP A 204 11.65 -10.67 2.71
N ASP A 205 10.81 -10.57 1.68
CA ASP A 205 10.50 -9.33 0.96
C ASP A 205 9.04 -9.31 0.45
N ILE A 206 8.68 -8.24 -0.27
CA ILE A 206 7.32 -8.02 -0.77
C ILE A 206 6.83 -9.13 -1.74
N GLU A 207 7.68 -9.67 -2.60
CA GLU A 207 7.29 -10.74 -3.53
C GLU A 207 7.09 -12.07 -2.79
N ALA A 208 8.00 -12.41 -1.86
CA ALA A 208 7.83 -13.57 -0.99
C ALA A 208 6.57 -13.45 -0.14
N ALA A 209 6.25 -12.24 0.34
CA ALA A 209 5.02 -11.97 1.08
C ALA A 209 3.77 -12.20 0.24
N TYR A 210 3.76 -11.69 -1.01
CA TYR A 210 2.67 -11.92 -1.94
C TYR A 210 2.46 -13.43 -2.20
N GLN A 211 3.54 -14.18 -2.43
CA GLN A 211 3.47 -15.62 -2.65
C GLN A 211 3.00 -16.41 -1.41
N ALA A 212 3.44 -16.00 -0.22
CA ALA A 212 2.99 -16.61 1.03
C ALA A 212 1.48 -16.41 1.22
N ALA A 213 0.96 -15.19 0.97
CA ALA A 213 -0.47 -14.90 1.07
C ALA A 213 -1.30 -15.72 0.06
N LEU A 214 -0.85 -15.85 -1.19
CA LEU A 214 -1.50 -16.72 -2.18
C LEU A 214 -1.55 -18.18 -1.72
N SER A 215 -0.44 -18.69 -1.19
CA SER A 215 -0.33 -20.06 -0.68
C SER A 215 -1.24 -20.29 0.54
N ALA A 216 -1.46 -19.25 1.35
CA ALA A 216 -2.40 -19.25 2.48
C ALA A 216 -3.89 -19.04 2.10
N GLY A 217 -4.17 -18.87 0.80
CA GLY A 217 -5.50 -18.86 0.23
C GLY A 217 -6.14 -17.49 0.01
N TRP A 218 -5.35 -16.41 0.00
CA TRP A 218 -5.85 -15.03 -0.15
C TRP A 218 -6.80 -14.82 -1.33
N LEU A 219 -6.52 -15.40 -2.50
CA LEU A 219 -7.36 -15.24 -3.70
C LEU A 219 -8.17 -16.49 -4.10
N GLN A 220 -8.16 -17.55 -3.30
CA GLN A 220 -8.78 -18.84 -3.67
C GLN A 220 -10.31 -18.76 -3.87
N HIS A 221 -10.99 -17.85 -3.17
CA HIS A 221 -12.44 -17.65 -3.31
C HIS A 221 -12.81 -16.59 -4.36
N PHE A 222 -11.82 -15.85 -4.87
CA PHE A 222 -12.03 -14.78 -5.84
C PHE A 222 -11.99 -15.29 -7.30
N THR A 223 -11.32 -16.42 -7.54
CA THR A 223 -11.17 -17.03 -8.86
C THR A 223 -12.38 -17.86 -9.31
N THR A 224 -13.30 -18.23 -8.41
CA THR A 224 -14.43 -19.12 -8.70
C THR A 224 -15.62 -18.49 -9.40
N ASN A 225 -15.61 -17.17 -9.67
CA ASN A 225 -16.69 -16.47 -10.39
C ASN A 225 -16.31 -15.87 -11.75
N CYS A 226 -15.13 -16.16 -12.30
CA CYS A 226 -14.84 -15.89 -13.71
C CYS A 226 -15.45 -16.99 -14.60
N GLY A 227 -16.78 -17.07 -14.59
CA GLY A 227 -17.55 -17.74 -15.63
C GLY A 227 -17.35 -17.03 -16.97
N ALA A 228 -17.05 -17.80 -18.00
CA ALA A 228 -16.70 -17.39 -19.35
C ALA A 228 -17.55 -16.22 -19.92
N SER A 229 -16.86 -15.16 -20.35
CA SER A 229 -17.26 -14.39 -21.52
C SER A 229 -16.01 -13.96 -22.30
N THR A 230 -15.32 -14.93 -22.90
CA THR A 230 -14.39 -14.66 -24.00
C THR A 230 -15.21 -14.21 -25.21
N GLY A 231 -15.36 -12.90 -25.37
CA GLY A 231 -15.99 -12.27 -26.53
C GLY A 231 -14.97 -11.40 -27.27
N TYR A 232 -13.96 -12.01 -27.89
CA TYR A 232 -13.24 -11.36 -28.98
C TYR A 232 -14.11 -11.47 -30.24
N PRO A 233 -14.46 -10.36 -30.93
CA PRO A 233 -15.13 -10.47 -32.21
C PRO A 233 -14.18 -11.11 -33.25
N PRO A 234 -14.69 -11.95 -34.17
CA PRO A 234 -13.86 -12.56 -35.21
C PRO A 234 -13.32 -11.47 -36.13
N ARG A 235 -12.01 -11.53 -36.42
CA ARG A 235 -11.37 -10.71 -37.46
C ARG A 235 -12.02 -11.04 -38.81
N VAL A 236 -12.63 -10.05 -39.43
CA VAL A 236 -13.00 -10.10 -40.84
C VAL A 236 -11.69 -10.03 -41.64
N GLN A 237 -11.39 -11.10 -42.37
CA GLN A 237 -10.43 -11.06 -43.47
C GLN A 237 -11.09 -10.28 -44.62
N VAL A 238 -10.40 -9.24 -45.08
CA VAL A 238 -10.68 -8.60 -46.36
C VAL A 238 -9.70 -9.15 -47.37
N ASP A 239 -10.24 -9.68 -48.47
CA ASP A 239 -9.53 -10.12 -49.66
C ASP A 239 -8.78 -8.97 -50.36
#